data_AF-A0A3D8VEM3-F1
#
_entry.id   AF-A0A3D8VEM3-F1
#
_cell.length_a   1.000
_cell.length_b   1.000
_cell.length_c   1.000
_cell.angle_alpha   90.00
_cell.angle_beta   90.00
_cell.angle_gamma   90.00
#
_symmetry.space_group_name_H-M   'P 1'
#
loop_
_entity.id
_entity.type
_entity.pdbx_description
1 polymer ?
#
loop_
_entity_poly.entity_id
_entity_poly.type
_entity_poly.pdbx_seq_one_letter_code
_entity_poly.pdbx_strand_id
1 'polypeptide(L)'
;MRGRKMIQGRSRLFVVGGVACVILLAVAARPVANFAGVCVPQMRRLDRDEQLQHVYEYLKARNLQTARGVDGQIVEKVNNGFGYASYADFARANPECCTFSLKGPANLEIAPMRRLTGARRSFVRVEYRANWDGSNLSSQMKTRHLLISNCGEVDEITP
;
A
#
# COMPACT_ATOMS: atom_id res chain seq x y z
N MET A 1 40.06 12.90 -52.62
CA MET A 1 39.30 12.03 -51.69
C MET A 1 39.14 12.70 -50.32
N ARG A 2 38.16 13.58 -50.13
CA ARG A 2 37.82 14.20 -48.82
C ARG A 2 36.32 14.50 -48.80
N GLY A 3 35.50 13.56 -48.32
CA GLY A 3 34.03 13.76 -48.32
C GLY A 3 33.21 12.94 -47.33
N ARG A 4 33.79 11.96 -46.62
CA ARG A 4 33.00 11.03 -45.78
C ARG A 4 32.84 11.41 -44.31
N LYS A 5 33.53 12.44 -43.78
CA LYS A 5 33.50 12.74 -42.33
C LYS A 5 32.26 13.50 -41.84
N MET A 6 31.46 14.10 -42.73
CA MET A 6 30.38 15.01 -42.32
C MET A 6 29.03 14.32 -42.07
N ILE A 7 28.79 13.13 -42.65
CA ILE A 7 27.51 12.42 -42.51
C ILE A 7 27.41 11.68 -41.17
N GLN A 8 28.55 11.22 -40.64
CA GLN A 8 28.61 10.38 -39.44
C GLN A 8 28.29 11.15 -38.13
N GLY A 9 28.47 12.47 -38.11
CA GLY A 9 28.19 13.31 -36.94
C GLY A 9 26.69 13.56 -36.70
N ARG A 10 25.90 13.69 -37.78
CA ARG A 10 24.44 13.92 -37.68
C ARG A 10 23.69 12.71 -37.16
N SER A 11 24.06 11.51 -37.60
CA SER A 11 23.42 10.25 -37.17
C SER A 11 23.53 10.03 -35.66
N ARG A 12 24.67 10.35 -35.05
CA ARG A 12 24.89 10.21 -33.60
C ARG A 12 24.03 11.18 -32.79
N LEU A 13 23.85 12.41 -33.28
CA LEU A 13 23.01 13.41 -32.60
C LEU A 13 21.54 12.99 -32.56
N PHE A 14 21.02 12.44 -33.66
CA PHE A 14 19.64 11.91 -33.71
C PHE A 14 19.44 10.69 -32.79
N VAL A 15 20.42 9.78 -32.72
CA VAL A 15 20.33 8.61 -31.83
C VAL A 15 20.35 9.04 -30.36
N VAL A 16 21.26 9.94 -29.97
CA VAL A 16 21.33 10.45 -28.58
C VAL A 16 20.05 11.21 -28.21
N GLY A 17 19.55 12.07 -29.10
CA GLY A 17 18.30 12.79 -28.89
C GLY A 17 17.09 11.85 -28.75
N GLY A 18 17.02 10.81 -29.59
CA GLY A 18 15.98 9.79 -29.52
C GLY A 18 15.99 9.02 -28.19
N VAL A 19 17.17 8.56 -27.75
CA VAL A 19 17.33 7.86 -26.47
C VAL A 19 16.94 8.76 -25.29
N ALA A 20 17.36 10.02 -25.29
CA ALA A 20 16.98 10.97 -24.23
C ALA A 20 15.46 11.18 -24.17
N CYS A 21 14.78 11.28 -25.32
CA CYS A 21 13.33 11.44 -25.39
C CYS A 21 12.60 10.20 -24.83
N VAL A 22 13.05 8.99 -25.16
CA VAL A 22 12.47 7.74 -24.62
C VAL A 22 12.65 7.65 -23.11
N ILE A 23 13.81 8.01 -22.58
CA ILE A 23 14.07 8.02 -21.14
C ILE A 23 13.14 9.02 -20.44
N LEU A 24 12.98 10.23 -21.00
CA LEU A 24 12.08 11.24 -20.44
C LEU A 24 10.62 10.76 -20.41
N LEU A 25 10.15 10.12 -21.49
CA LEU A 25 8.82 9.54 -21.55
C LEU A 25 8.63 8.42 -20.52
N ALA A 26 9.63 7.55 -20.36
CA ALA A 26 9.60 6.48 -19.36
C ALA A 26 9.53 7.02 -17.92
N VAL A 27 10.27 8.08 -17.61
CA VAL A 27 10.22 8.74 -16.29
C VAL A 27 8.88 9.45 -16.08
N ALA A 28 8.37 10.15 -17.10
CA ALA A 28 7.09 10.86 -17.06
C ALA A 28 5.88 9.92 -16.97
N ALA A 29 6.00 8.66 -17.40
CA ALA A 29 4.94 7.67 -17.29
C ALA A 29 4.71 7.16 -15.85
N ARG A 30 5.71 7.24 -14.96
CA ARG A 30 5.62 6.68 -13.59
C ARG A 30 4.53 7.36 -12.75
N PRO A 31 4.43 8.71 -12.68
CA PRO A 31 3.36 9.36 -11.93
C PRO A 31 1.96 9.00 -12.45
N VAL A 32 1.80 8.86 -13.77
CA VAL A 32 0.52 8.48 -14.40
C VAL A 32 0.15 7.04 -14.02
N ALA A 33 1.10 6.12 -14.09
CA ALA A 33 0.89 4.73 -13.68
C ALA A 33 0.52 4.64 -12.18
N ASN A 34 1.21 5.38 -11.32
CA ASN A 34 0.90 5.46 -9.89
C ASN A 34 -0.50 6.03 -9.64
N PHE A 35 -0.88 7.10 -10.33
CA PHE A 35 -2.22 7.68 -10.21
C PHE A 35 -3.30 6.67 -10.62
N ALA A 36 -3.03 5.90 -11.66
CA ALA A 36 -3.86 4.80 -12.14
C ALA A 36 -3.84 3.55 -11.23
N GLY A 37 -3.09 3.57 -10.13
CA GLY A 37 -3.05 2.49 -9.13
C GLY A 37 -2.08 1.36 -9.40
N VAL A 38 -1.14 1.54 -10.34
CA VAL A 38 -0.13 0.53 -10.65
C VAL A 38 0.98 0.62 -9.59
N CYS A 39 1.39 -0.53 -9.05
CA CYS A 39 2.63 -0.65 -8.30
C CYS A 39 3.80 -0.60 -9.29
N VAL A 40 4.39 0.58 -9.48
CA VAL A 40 5.47 0.80 -10.46
C VAL A 40 6.67 -0.13 -10.28
N PRO A 41 7.16 -0.43 -9.05
CA PRO A 41 8.23 -1.41 -8.86
C PRO A 41 7.91 -2.81 -9.40
N GLN A 42 6.64 -3.22 -9.35
CA GLN A 42 6.18 -4.55 -9.79
C GLN A 42 5.51 -4.52 -11.18
N MET A 43 5.34 -3.33 -11.78
CA MET A 43 4.65 -3.10 -13.05
C MET A 43 3.25 -3.74 -13.16
N ARG A 44 2.54 -3.90 -12.04
CA ARG A 44 1.21 -4.51 -11.96
C ARG A 44 0.29 -3.78 -10.99
N ARG A 45 -1.01 -3.98 -11.13
CA ARG A 45 -1.98 -3.59 -10.09
C ARG A 45 -2.16 -4.75 -9.13
N LEU A 46 -2.26 -4.44 -7.83
CA LEU A 46 -2.73 -5.40 -6.84
C LEU A 46 -4.25 -5.51 -6.96
N ASP A 47 -4.77 -6.73 -7.01
CA ASP A 47 -6.20 -6.93 -6.92
C ASP A 47 -6.72 -6.68 -5.50
N ARG A 48 -8.04 -6.75 -5.32
CA ARG A 48 -8.66 -6.47 -4.02
C ARG A 48 -8.27 -7.51 -2.97
N ASP A 49 -8.15 -8.78 -3.33
CA ASP A 49 -7.84 -9.85 -2.39
C ASP A 49 -6.38 -9.77 -1.94
N GLU A 50 -5.45 -9.44 -2.84
CA GLU A 50 -4.06 -9.15 -2.50
C GLU A 50 -3.96 -7.95 -1.55
N GLN A 51 -4.71 -6.87 -1.82
CA GLN A 51 -4.76 -5.71 -0.92
C GLN A 51 -5.28 -6.08 0.48
N LEU A 52 -6.30 -6.94 0.56
CA LEU A 52 -6.84 -7.43 1.82
C LEU A 52 -5.90 -8.39 2.53
N GLN A 53 -5.13 -9.21 1.80
CA GLN A 53 -4.05 -10.01 2.37
C GLN A 53 -3.00 -9.11 3.04
N HIS A 54 -2.57 -8.03 2.40
CA HIS A 54 -1.64 -7.07 3.00
C HIS A 54 -2.21 -6.42 4.27
N VAL A 55 -3.50 -6.07 4.28
CA VAL A 55 -4.21 -5.57 5.47
C VAL A 55 -4.24 -6.62 6.59
N TYR A 56 -4.52 -7.88 6.25
CA TYR A 56 -4.51 -8.99 7.20
C TYR A 56 -3.12 -9.16 7.83
N GLU A 57 -2.06 -9.21 7.02
CA GLU A 57 -0.68 -9.35 7.53
C GLU A 57 -0.30 -8.17 8.43
N TYR A 58 -0.70 -6.94 8.05
CA TYR A 58 -0.49 -5.74 8.87
C TYR A 58 -1.16 -5.86 10.25
N LEU A 59 -2.43 -6.28 10.30
CA LEU A 59 -3.19 -6.41 11.54
C LEU A 59 -2.68 -7.56 12.42
N LYS A 60 -2.31 -8.69 11.80
CA LYS A 60 -1.70 -9.84 12.47
C LYS A 60 -0.37 -9.49 13.11
N ALA A 61 0.51 -8.81 12.37
CA ALA A 61 1.81 -8.37 12.88
C ALA A 61 1.69 -7.40 14.06
N ARG A 62 0.58 -6.64 14.12
CA ARG A 62 0.27 -5.68 15.19
C ARG A 62 -0.69 -6.23 16.24
N ASN A 63 -1.03 -7.53 16.22
CA ASN A 63 -1.95 -8.10 17.20
C ASN A 63 -1.42 -7.95 18.62
N LEU A 64 -0.13 -8.20 18.83
CA LEU A 64 0.54 -8.06 20.11
C LEU A 64 1.57 -6.96 20.03
N GLN A 65 1.21 -5.75 20.46
CA GLN A 65 2.16 -4.66 20.64
C GLN A 65 2.65 -4.64 22.07
N THR A 66 3.97 -4.53 22.23
CA THR A 66 4.62 -4.47 23.54
C THR A 66 5.19 -3.05 23.73
N ALA A 67 4.60 -2.26 24.63
CA ALA A 67 5.18 -1.00 25.05
C ALA A 67 6.28 -1.26 26.08
N ARG A 68 7.47 -0.70 25.86
CA ARG A 68 8.57 -0.72 26.83
C ARG A 68 8.66 0.64 27.52
N GLY A 69 8.75 0.61 28.84
CA GLY A 69 9.00 1.81 29.65
C GLY A 69 10.42 2.32 29.47
N VAL A 70 10.72 3.45 30.12
CA VAL A 70 12.05 4.10 30.08
C VAL A 70 13.15 3.15 30.59
N ASP A 71 12.82 2.26 31.53
CA ASP A 71 13.73 1.28 32.12
C ASP A 71 13.83 -0.03 31.30
N GLY A 72 13.26 -0.06 30.09
CA GLY A 72 13.25 -1.24 29.22
C GLY A 72 12.27 -2.35 29.63
N GLN A 73 11.60 -2.21 30.78
CA GLN A 73 10.56 -3.15 31.21
C GLN A 73 9.33 -3.08 30.31
N ILE A 74 8.66 -4.21 30.10
CA ILE A 74 7.40 -4.27 29.37
C ILE A 74 6.31 -3.67 30.25
N VAL A 75 5.74 -2.54 29.83
CA VAL A 75 4.71 -1.81 30.57
C VAL A 75 3.31 -2.21 30.11
N GLU A 76 3.14 -2.54 28.83
CA GLU A 76 1.82 -2.88 28.29
C GLU A 76 1.95 -3.88 27.13
N LYS A 77 1.11 -4.93 27.16
CA LYS A 77 0.86 -5.78 25.99
C LYS A 77 -0.53 -5.45 25.47
N VAL A 78 -0.61 -4.66 24.41
CA VAL A 78 -1.87 -4.37 23.73
C VAL A 78 -2.18 -5.55 22.83
N ASN A 79 -3.19 -6.33 23.20
CA ASN A 79 -3.82 -7.32 22.32
C ASN A 79 -4.96 -6.60 21.57
N ASN A 80 -4.91 -6.56 20.24
CA ASN A 80 -5.96 -5.90 19.45
C ASN A 80 -7.14 -6.83 19.11
N GLY A 81 -7.07 -8.11 19.51
CA GLY A 81 -8.11 -9.10 19.28
C GLY A 81 -8.06 -9.69 17.87
N PHE A 82 -6.89 -9.72 17.22
CA PHE A 82 -6.72 -10.25 15.87
C PHE A 82 -6.03 -11.62 15.90
N GLY A 83 -6.71 -12.61 16.49
CA GLY A 83 -6.24 -14.00 16.64
C GLY A 83 -6.56 -14.94 15.48
N TYR A 84 -6.78 -14.44 14.27
CA TYR A 84 -7.14 -15.27 13.11
C TYR A 84 -5.95 -16.07 12.57
N ALA A 85 -6.12 -17.38 12.36
CA ALA A 85 -5.03 -18.27 11.97
C ALA A 85 -4.49 -17.96 10.56
N SER A 86 -5.39 -17.59 9.64
CA SER A 86 -5.09 -17.29 8.24
C SER A 86 -5.98 -16.19 7.69
N TYR A 87 -5.61 -15.64 6.52
CA TYR A 87 -6.48 -14.70 5.80
C TYR A 87 -7.83 -15.33 5.42
N ALA A 88 -7.84 -16.59 4.98
CA ALA A 88 -9.08 -17.28 4.64
C ALA A 88 -10.03 -17.43 5.85
N ASP A 89 -9.48 -17.67 7.04
CA ASP A 89 -10.24 -17.71 8.30
C ASP A 89 -10.81 -16.33 8.66
N PHE A 90 -9.99 -15.29 8.57
CA PHE A 90 -10.41 -13.90 8.77
C PHE A 90 -11.53 -13.48 7.81
N ALA A 91 -11.35 -13.74 6.50
CA ALA A 91 -12.31 -13.39 5.46
C ALA A 91 -13.63 -14.14 5.61
N ARG A 92 -13.58 -15.41 6.02
CA ARG A 92 -14.78 -16.22 6.29
C ARG A 92 -15.55 -15.72 7.51
N ALA A 93 -14.84 -15.34 8.57
CA ALA A 93 -15.47 -14.84 9.80
C ALA A 93 -16.01 -13.41 9.66
N ASN A 94 -15.47 -12.62 8.72
CA ASN A 94 -15.82 -11.21 8.52
C ASN A 94 -16.04 -10.90 7.03
N PRO A 95 -17.08 -11.47 6.38
CA PRO A 95 -17.30 -11.31 4.94
C PRO A 95 -17.55 -9.86 4.51
N GLU A 96 -18.00 -9.01 5.44
CA GLU A 96 -18.30 -7.59 5.20
C GLU A 96 -17.20 -6.65 5.69
N CYS A 97 -16.04 -7.16 6.10
CA CYS A 97 -15.09 -6.38 6.92
C CYS A 97 -14.63 -5.08 6.31
N CYS A 98 -14.48 -5.03 4.98
CA CYS A 98 -13.47 -4.17 4.42
C CYS A 98 -14.01 -3.31 3.29
N THR A 99 -14.14 -2.02 3.60
CA THR A 99 -14.59 -0.99 2.65
C THR A 99 -13.41 -0.12 2.23
N PHE A 100 -13.18 -0.06 0.92
CA PHE A 100 -12.17 0.80 0.31
C PHE A 100 -12.79 2.16 -0.04
N SER A 101 -12.06 3.24 0.24
CA SER A 101 -12.54 4.60 0.09
C SER A 101 -11.41 5.55 -0.29
N LEU A 102 -11.74 6.63 -1.02
CA LEU A 102 -10.81 7.76 -1.22
C LEU A 102 -10.82 8.75 -0.05
N LYS A 103 -11.79 8.62 0.86
CA LYS A 103 -11.95 9.43 2.06
C LYS A 103 -11.79 8.59 3.32
N GLY A 104 -10.96 9.05 4.24
CA GLY A 104 -10.70 8.42 5.52
C GLY A 104 -11.71 8.83 6.58
N PRO A 105 -11.40 8.55 7.86
CA PRO A 105 -12.20 9.07 8.98
C PRO A 105 -12.24 10.61 8.94
N ALA A 106 -13.33 11.20 9.44
CA ALA A 106 -13.54 12.65 9.46
C ALA A 106 -13.39 13.36 8.08
N ASN A 107 -13.70 12.66 6.98
CA ASN A 107 -13.53 13.15 5.60
C ASN A 107 -12.08 13.48 5.21
N LEU A 108 -11.09 12.86 5.85
CA LEU A 108 -9.69 13.03 5.47
C LEU A 108 -9.47 12.61 4.01
N GLU A 109 -8.89 13.47 3.19
CA GLU A 109 -8.61 13.16 1.79
C GLU A 109 -7.13 12.85 1.56
N ILE A 110 -6.85 11.94 0.62
CA ILE A 110 -5.47 11.67 0.20
C ILE A 110 -4.99 12.84 -0.67
N ALA A 111 -3.97 13.56 -0.20
CA ALA A 111 -3.35 14.63 -0.97
C ALA A 111 -2.95 14.14 -2.39
N PRO A 112 -3.28 14.88 -3.46
CA PRO A 112 -3.03 14.45 -4.85
C PRO A 112 -1.58 14.02 -5.11
N MET A 113 -0.61 14.73 -4.51
CA MET A 113 0.81 14.39 -4.63
C MET A 113 1.16 13.00 -4.08
N ARG A 114 0.49 12.55 -3.01
CA ARG A 114 0.69 11.20 -2.44
C ARG A 114 0.14 10.10 -3.33
N ARG A 115 -0.82 10.42 -4.22
CA ARG A 115 -1.36 9.49 -5.22
C ARG A 115 -0.42 9.36 -6.42
N LEU A 116 0.21 10.47 -6.84
CA LEU A 116 1.19 10.48 -7.93
C LEU A 116 2.47 9.69 -7.59
N THR A 117 2.85 9.62 -6.32
CA THR A 117 3.99 8.80 -5.89
C THR A 117 3.62 7.34 -5.65
N GLY A 118 2.32 7.00 -5.64
CA GLY A 118 1.82 5.65 -5.31
C GLY A 118 1.90 5.30 -3.81
N ALA A 119 2.35 6.24 -2.97
CA ALA A 119 2.54 6.03 -1.53
C ALA A 119 1.22 5.80 -0.79
N ARG A 120 0.12 6.40 -1.25
CA ARG A 120 -1.21 6.24 -0.66
C ARG A 120 -2.26 6.15 -1.75
N ARG A 121 -2.95 5.01 -1.84
CA ARG A 121 -3.99 4.74 -2.84
C ARG A 121 -5.38 4.95 -2.29
N SER A 122 -5.67 4.33 -1.17
CA SER A 122 -7.01 4.26 -0.60
C SER A 122 -6.96 4.12 0.91
N PHE A 123 -8.00 4.62 1.55
CA PHE A 123 -8.35 4.25 2.90
C PHE A 123 -9.07 2.91 2.91
N VAL A 124 -8.84 2.11 3.93
CA VAL A 124 -9.55 0.86 4.20
C VAL A 124 -10.14 0.97 5.59
N ARG A 125 -11.48 0.95 5.68
CA ARG A 125 -12.18 0.75 6.94
C ARG A 125 -12.32 -0.74 7.14
N VAL A 126 -11.70 -1.26 8.19
CA VAL A 126 -11.69 -2.68 8.55
C VAL A 126 -12.53 -2.89 9.79
N GLU A 127 -13.61 -3.63 9.65
CA GLU A 127 -14.56 -3.97 10.70
C GLU A 127 -14.55 -5.47 10.93
N TYR A 128 -14.18 -5.90 12.12
CA TYR A 128 -14.04 -7.32 12.41
C TYR A 128 -14.46 -7.64 13.83
N ARG A 129 -14.89 -8.88 14.04
CA ARG A 129 -15.15 -9.44 15.36
C ARG A 129 -13.82 -9.76 16.04
N ALA A 130 -13.63 -9.35 17.29
CA ALA A 130 -12.42 -9.71 18.00
C ALA A 130 -12.34 -11.24 18.19
N ASN A 131 -11.19 -11.83 17.93
CA ASN A 131 -10.87 -13.23 18.18
C ASN A 131 -9.61 -13.26 19.07
N TRP A 132 -9.78 -13.50 20.37
CA TRP A 132 -8.70 -13.33 21.35
C TRP A 132 -7.77 -14.54 21.44
N ASP A 133 -8.34 -15.73 21.24
CA ASP A 133 -7.71 -17.04 21.47
C ASP A 133 -7.60 -17.87 20.17
N GLY A 134 -8.11 -17.36 19.05
CA GLY A 134 -8.19 -18.09 17.78
C GLY A 134 -9.38 -19.03 17.67
N SER A 135 -10.11 -19.27 18.75
CA SER A 135 -11.21 -20.25 18.82
C SER A 135 -12.59 -19.61 19.00
N ASN A 136 -12.69 -18.45 19.63
CA ASN A 136 -13.97 -17.83 19.96
C ASN A 136 -14.09 -16.41 19.41
N LEU A 137 -15.02 -16.25 18.46
CA LEU A 137 -15.43 -14.93 17.99
C LEU A 137 -16.19 -14.19 19.09
N SER A 138 -15.62 -13.09 19.56
CA SER A 138 -16.31 -12.16 20.44
C SER A 138 -17.43 -11.42 19.70
N SER A 139 -18.47 -11.03 20.43
CA SER A 139 -19.48 -10.09 19.93
C SER A 139 -18.93 -8.67 19.79
N GLN A 140 -17.75 -8.38 20.35
CA GLN A 140 -17.12 -7.07 20.24
C GLN A 140 -16.60 -6.84 18.81
N MET A 141 -17.20 -5.87 18.12
CA MET A 141 -16.68 -5.36 16.86
C MET A 141 -15.51 -4.40 17.12
N LYS A 142 -14.48 -4.50 16.29
CA LYS A 142 -13.36 -3.57 16.22
C LYS A 142 -13.38 -2.90 14.85
N THR A 143 -13.18 -1.59 14.86
CA THR A 143 -13.01 -0.78 13.65
C THR A 143 -11.59 -0.25 13.60
N ARG A 144 -10.94 -0.39 12.45
CA ARG A 144 -9.62 0.16 12.16
C ARG A 144 -9.68 0.97 10.87
N HIS A 145 -8.96 2.08 10.84
CA HIS A 145 -8.82 2.90 9.65
C HIS A 145 -7.38 2.82 9.18
N LEU A 146 -7.19 2.25 8.01
CA LEU A 146 -5.87 2.01 7.43
C LEU A 146 -5.72 2.78 6.12
N LEU A 147 -4.49 3.09 5.76
CA LEU A 147 -4.08 3.47 4.41
C LEU A 147 -3.38 2.29 3.77
N ILE A 148 -3.59 2.12 2.47
CA ILE A 148 -2.84 1.17 1.66
C ILE A 148 -2.23 1.89 0.45
N SER A 149 -0.97 1.57 0.14
CA SER A 149 -0.25 2.06 -1.05
C SER A 149 -0.61 1.24 -2.29
N ASN A 150 -0.13 1.66 -3.47
CA ASN A 150 -0.28 0.86 -4.70
C ASN A 150 0.41 -0.51 -4.61
N CYS A 151 1.41 -0.63 -3.73
CA CYS A 151 2.29 -1.79 -3.60
C CYS A 151 2.02 -2.60 -2.32
N GLY A 152 0.90 -2.36 -1.63
CA GLY A 152 0.49 -3.17 -0.48
C GLY A 152 1.16 -2.77 0.85
N GLU A 153 1.83 -1.63 0.89
CA GLU A 153 2.28 -1.05 2.16
C GLU A 153 1.06 -0.50 2.91
N VAL A 154 0.92 -0.88 4.18
CA VAL A 154 -0.24 -0.52 4.99
C VAL A 154 0.24 0.31 6.18
N ASP A 155 -0.50 1.38 6.49
CA ASP A 155 -0.30 2.24 7.65
C ASP A 155 -1.63 2.44 8.40
N GLU A 156 -1.59 2.54 9.71
CA GLU A 156 -2.77 2.90 10.52
C GLU A 156 -2.90 4.41 10.63
N ILE A 157 -4.15 4.88 10.63
CA ILE A 157 -4.49 6.27 10.84
C ILE A 157 -5.32 6.37 12.10
N THR A 158 -4.83 7.20 13.02
CA THR A 158 -5.62 7.66 14.14
C THR A 158 -6.43 8.87 13.68
N PRO A 159 -7.75 8.89 13.89
CA PRO A 159 -8.58 10.07 13.64
C PRO A 159 -8.15 11.28 14.48
#